data_AF-A0AA37WUL6-F1
#
_entry.id   AF-A0AA37WUL6-F1
#
_cell.length_a   1.000
_cell.length_b   1.000
_cell.length_c   1.000
_cell.angle_alpha   90.00
_cell.angle_beta   90.00
_cell.angle_gamma   90.00
#
_symmetry.space_group_name_H-M   'P 1'
#
loop_
_entity.id
_entity.type
_entity.pdbx_description
1 polymer ?
#
loop_
_entity_poly.entity_id
_entity_poly.type
_entity_poly.pdbx_seq_one_letter_code
_entity_poly.pdbx_strand_id
1 'polypeptide(L)'
;MGKDKKSTFPGSVRDHQDAMKAEAEKVSTRIDEAFGKLAKKMRERADKAKSKMDGTRKPEKRAVLLRRFELYADAATHLEERLPQRDGD
;
A
#
# COMPACT_ATOMS: atom_id res chain seq x y z
N MET A 1 -24.68 38.55 -44.06
CA MET A 1 -23.94 38.95 -42.85
C MET A 1 -24.46 38.08 -41.72
N GLY A 2 -23.74 37.03 -41.29
CA GLY A 2 -22.70 37.06 -40.24
C GLY A 2 -23.37 36.78 -38.88
N LYS A 3 -22.98 35.84 -38.03
CA LYS A 3 -21.78 35.00 -37.90
C LYS A 3 -22.16 33.75 -37.10
N ASP A 4 -21.58 32.62 -37.50
CA ASP A 4 -21.51 31.37 -36.73
C ASP A 4 -21.01 31.63 -35.29
N LYS A 5 -21.88 31.44 -34.30
CA LYS A 5 -21.44 31.36 -32.90
C LYS A 5 -21.04 29.92 -32.62
N LYS A 6 -19.74 29.67 -32.80
CA LYS A 6 -19.05 28.42 -32.44
C LYS A 6 -19.40 28.00 -31.02
N SER A 7 -20.19 26.94 -30.95
CA SER A 7 -20.02 25.73 -30.15
C SER A 7 -18.94 25.76 -29.05
N THR A 8 -19.44 25.47 -27.84
CA THR A 8 -18.85 24.68 -26.75
C THR A 8 -17.59 25.21 -26.07
N PHE A 9 -17.84 25.76 -24.88
CA PHE A 9 -16.88 26.12 -23.85
C PHE A 9 -15.92 24.94 -23.51
N PRO A 10 -14.59 25.13 -23.56
CA PRO A 10 -13.62 24.09 -23.20
C PRO A 10 -13.46 23.86 -21.69
N GLY A 11 -14.17 24.62 -20.84
CA GLY A 11 -14.06 24.55 -19.37
C GLY A 11 -14.60 23.24 -18.77
N SER A 12 -15.76 22.76 -19.25
CA SER A 12 -16.42 21.57 -18.70
C SER A 12 -15.53 20.31 -18.75
N VAL A 13 -14.83 20.07 -19.85
CA VAL A 13 -14.00 18.86 -20.00
C VAL A 13 -12.77 18.89 -19.09
N ARG A 14 -12.18 20.08 -18.89
CA ARG A 14 -11.00 20.26 -18.04
C ARG A 14 -11.36 20.13 -16.56
N ASP A 15 -12.47 20.71 -16.13
CA ASP A 15 -13.00 20.57 -14.77
C ASP A 15 -13.35 19.10 -14.44
N HIS A 16 -13.90 18.36 -15.41
CA HIS A 16 -14.14 16.93 -15.27
C HIS A 16 -12.84 16.12 -15.18
N GLN A 17 -11.82 16.44 -15.98
CA GLN A 17 -10.52 15.76 -15.92
C GLN A 17 -9.82 15.97 -14.58
N ASP A 18 -9.85 17.19 -14.05
CA ASP A 18 -9.22 17.50 -12.76
C ASP A 18 -9.97 16.86 -11.59
N ALA A 19 -11.31 16.79 -11.64
CA ALA A 19 -12.10 16.02 -10.67
C ALA A 19 -11.79 14.51 -10.71
N MET A 20 -11.62 13.94 -11.90
CA MET A 20 -11.26 12.52 -12.06
C MET A 20 -9.86 12.21 -11.51
N LYS A 21 -8.90 13.11 -11.72
CA LYS A 21 -7.56 12.99 -11.12
C LYS A 21 -7.61 13.03 -9.60
N ALA A 22 -8.36 13.97 -9.03
CA ALA A 22 -8.49 14.09 -7.57
C ALA A 22 -9.12 12.84 -6.94
N GLU A 23 -10.15 12.26 -7.56
CA GLU A 23 -10.73 11.01 -7.07
C GLU A 23 -9.78 9.81 -7.26
N ALA A 24 -9.03 9.75 -8.37
CA ALA A 24 -8.00 8.73 -8.57
C ALA A 24 -6.90 8.81 -7.50
N GLU A 25 -6.40 10.01 -7.18
CA GLU A 25 -5.41 10.24 -6.12
C GLU A 25 -5.93 9.81 -4.74
N LYS A 26 -7.18 10.15 -4.44
CA LYS A 26 -7.84 9.77 -3.19
C LYS A 26 -8.02 8.25 -3.07
N VAL A 27 -8.39 7.57 -4.16
CA VAL A 27 -8.48 6.11 -4.17
C VAL A 27 -7.11 5.48 -4.01
N SER A 28 -6.10 5.96 -4.73
CA SER A 28 -4.71 5.49 -4.60
C SER A 28 -4.19 5.67 -3.17
N THR A 29 -4.44 6.83 -2.55
CA THR A 29 -4.07 7.07 -1.14
C THR A 29 -4.71 6.07 -0.18
N ARG A 30 -5.99 5.75 -0.38
CA ARG A 30 -6.70 4.75 0.44
C ARG A 30 -6.13 3.35 0.24
N ILE A 31 -5.73 3.01 -0.99
CA ILE A 31 -5.05 1.75 -1.30
C ILE A 31 -3.72 1.69 -0.55
N ASP A 32 -2.87 2.72 -0.69
CA ASP A 32 -1.58 2.79 -0.01
C ASP A 32 -1.72 2.66 1.51
N GLU A 33 -2.69 3.36 2.12
CA GLU A 33 -2.97 3.22 3.55
C GLU A 33 -3.36 1.79 3.95
N ALA A 34 -4.16 1.11 3.13
CA ALA A 34 -4.58 -0.27 3.39
C ALA A 34 -3.39 -1.24 3.29
N PHE A 35 -2.54 -1.08 2.27
CA PHE A 35 -1.30 -1.84 2.12
C PHE A 35 -0.36 -1.59 3.29
N GLY A 36 -0.16 -0.34 3.71
CA GLY A 36 0.68 0.00 4.87
C GLY A 36 0.16 -0.60 6.18
N LYS A 37 -1.16 -0.55 6.42
CA LYS A 37 -1.79 -1.21 7.58
C LYS A 37 -1.58 -2.72 7.55
N LEU A 38 -1.65 -3.34 6.38
CA LEU A 38 -1.45 -4.78 6.25
C LEU A 38 0.02 -5.18 6.44
N ALA A 39 0.95 -4.43 5.84
CA ALA A 39 2.38 -4.61 6.03
C ALA A 39 2.78 -4.54 7.52
N LYS A 40 2.30 -3.51 8.23
CA LYS A 40 2.52 -3.37 9.67
C LYS A 40 2.04 -4.60 10.45
N LYS A 41 0.84 -5.10 10.15
CA LYS A 41 0.31 -6.32 10.80
C LYS A 41 1.17 -7.55 10.50
N MET A 42 1.72 -7.67 9.30
CA MET A 42 2.62 -8.77 8.95
C MET A 42 3.93 -8.67 9.72
N ARG A 43 4.53 -7.47 9.85
CA ARG A 43 5.71 -7.24 10.70
C ARG A 43 5.46 -7.60 12.16
N GLU A 44 4.36 -7.14 12.75
CA GLU A 44 4.00 -7.48 14.14
C GLU A 44 3.88 -9.00 14.36
N ARG A 45 3.36 -9.73 13.36
CA ARG A 45 3.29 -11.20 13.41
C ARG A 45 4.66 -11.86 13.27
N ALA A 46 5.53 -11.32 12.41
CA ALA A 46 6.91 -11.76 12.28
C ALA A 46 7.64 -11.57 13.62
N ASP A 47 7.59 -10.38 14.20
CA ASP A 47 8.23 -10.05 15.49
C ASP A 47 7.73 -10.96 16.61
N LYS A 48 6.42 -11.24 16.65
CA LYS A 48 5.84 -12.20 17.61
C LYS A 48 6.38 -13.62 17.40
N ALA A 49 6.57 -14.06 16.17
CA ALA A 49 7.15 -15.38 15.87
C ALA A 49 8.62 -15.43 16.30
N LYS A 50 9.39 -14.37 16.02
CA LYS A 50 10.79 -14.21 16.44
C LYS A 50 10.93 -14.22 17.96
N SER A 51 10.15 -13.43 18.68
CA SER A 51 10.15 -13.40 20.14
C SER A 51 9.85 -14.78 20.76
N LYS A 52 8.91 -15.54 20.17
CA LYS A 52 8.63 -16.92 20.61
C LYS A 52 9.78 -17.88 20.29
N MET A 53 10.47 -17.67 19.17
CA MET A 53 11.61 -18.48 18.75
C MET A 53 12.76 -18.35 19.76
N ASP A 54 13.03 -17.13 20.24
CA ASP A 54 14.09 -16.83 21.20
C ASP A 54 13.88 -17.55 22.54
N GLY A 55 12.63 -17.72 22.98
CA GLY A 55 12.27 -18.49 24.17
C GLY A 55 12.17 -20.00 23.98
N THR A 56 12.29 -20.51 22.74
CA THR A 56 12.04 -21.93 22.43
C THR A 56 13.36 -22.72 22.34
N ARG A 57 13.54 -23.69 23.25
CA ARG A 57 14.71 -24.58 23.28
C ARG A 57 14.60 -25.81 22.37
N LYS A 58 13.38 -26.25 22.03
CA LYS A 58 13.16 -27.43 21.19
C LYS A 58 13.43 -27.09 19.72
N PRO A 59 14.38 -27.75 19.03
CA PRO A 59 14.81 -27.36 17.69
C PRO A 59 13.68 -27.46 16.65
N GLU A 60 12.86 -28.50 16.72
CA GLU A 60 11.71 -28.70 15.81
C GLU A 60 10.69 -27.55 15.92
N LYS A 61 10.35 -27.16 17.15
CA LYS A 61 9.43 -26.03 17.39
C LYS A 61 10.05 -24.70 16.97
N ARG A 62 11.37 -24.56 17.14
CA ARG A 62 12.12 -23.39 16.70
C ARG A 62 12.11 -23.26 15.17
N ALA A 63 12.26 -24.37 14.44
CA ALA A 63 12.19 -24.40 12.98
C ALA A 63 10.81 -23.96 12.44
N VAL A 64 9.72 -24.41 13.09
CA VAL A 64 8.35 -23.96 12.72
C VAL A 64 8.17 -22.46 12.95
N LEU A 65 8.70 -21.92 14.05
CA LEU A 65 8.62 -20.50 14.35
C LEU A 65 9.48 -19.67 13.39
N LEU A 66 10.66 -20.16 13.00
CA LEU A 66 11.52 -19.54 12.00
C LEU A 66 10.79 -19.44 10.66
N ARG A 67 10.24 -20.54 10.14
CA ARG A 67 9.49 -20.55 8.87
C ARG A 67 8.31 -19.58 8.90
N ARG A 68 7.66 -19.45 10.05
CA ARG A 68 6.54 -18.51 10.24
C ARG A 68 7.02 -17.06 10.29
N PHE A 69 8.15 -16.79 10.93
CA PHE A 69 8.79 -15.48 10.92
C PHE A 69 9.12 -15.07 9.49
N GLU A 70 9.82 -15.92 8.74
CA GLU A 70 10.20 -15.69 7.35
C GLU A 70 8.97 -15.39 6.48
N LEU A 71 7.94 -16.23 6.55
CA LEU A 71 6.72 -16.04 5.77
C LEU A 71 6.04 -14.68 6.03
N TYR A 72 5.99 -14.25 7.29
CA TYR A 72 5.38 -12.96 7.63
C TYR A 72 6.29 -11.78 7.30
N ALA A 73 7.61 -11.93 7.42
CA ALA A 73 8.58 -10.91 7.04
C ALA A 73 8.54 -10.68 5.52
N ASP A 74 8.61 -11.74 4.72
CA ASP A 74 8.53 -11.67 3.26
C ASP A 74 7.22 -11.04 2.80
N ALA A 75 6.10 -11.43 3.43
CA ALA A 75 4.80 -10.84 3.13
C ALA A 75 4.75 -9.35 3.48
N ALA A 76 5.38 -8.92 4.59
CA ALA A 76 5.48 -7.50 4.92
C ALA A 76 6.29 -6.74 3.87
N THR A 77 7.47 -7.26 3.51
CA THR A 77 8.35 -6.66 2.51
C THR A 77 7.65 -6.50 1.17
N HIS A 78 6.99 -7.54 0.66
CA HIS A 78 6.26 -7.46 -0.61
C HIS A 78 5.11 -6.44 -0.59
N LEU A 79 4.48 -6.21 0.57
CA LEU A 79 3.45 -5.18 0.72
C LEU A 79 4.04 -3.77 0.79
N GLU A 80 5.22 -3.62 1.42
CA GLU A 80 5.94 -2.34 1.53
C GLU A 80 6.55 -1.91 0.20
N GLU A 81 7.06 -2.85 -0.60
CA GLU A 81 7.59 -2.60 -1.95
C GLU A 81 6.52 -2.06 -2.92
N ARG A 82 5.24 -2.35 -2.65
CA ARG A 82 4.13 -1.81 -3.43
C ARG A 82 3.75 -0.39 -3.03
N LEU A 83 4.13 0.05 -1.84
CA LEU A 83 3.91 1.43 -1.45
C LEU A 83 4.85 2.30 -2.28
N PRO A 84 4.39 3.48 -2.74
CA PRO A 84 5.31 4.43 -3.35
C PRO A 84 6.48 4.66 -2.39
N GLN A 85 7.71 4.65 -2.91
CA GLN A 85 8.89 5.12 -2.18
C GLN A 85 8.60 6.58 -1.81
N ARG A 86 7.97 6.79 -0.66
CA ARG A 86 7.95 8.08 0.01
C ARG A 86 9.32 8.18 0.65
N ASP A 87 10.32 8.47 -0.18
CA ASP A 87 11.59 8.97 0.31
C ASP A 87 11.25 10.09 1.29
N GLY A 88 11.72 9.93 2.53
CA GLY A 88 11.41 10.85 3.62
C GLY A 88 11.81 12.27 3.25
N ASP A 89 10.86 13.19 3.40
CA ASP A 89 11.10 14.61 3.60
C ASP A 89 11.52 14.85 5.06
#